data_AF-A0A1A0TFL9-F1
#
_entry.id   AF-A0A1A0TFL9-F1
#
_cell.length_a   1.000
_cell.length_b   1.000
_cell.length_c   1.000
_cell.angle_alpha   90.00
_cell.angle_beta   90.00
_cell.angle_gamma   90.00
#
_symmetry.space_group_name_H-M   'P 1'
#
loop_
_entity.id
_entity.type
_entity.pdbx_description
1 polymer ?
#
loop_
_entity_poly.entity_id
_entity_poly.type
_entity_poly.pdbx_seq_one_letter_code
_entity_poly.pdbx_strand_id
1 'polypeptide(L)' 'MYACDIPVLRIDSDPRTIDPIGELCERALREDGSRSIVLGCAAMARFAGPLRERLGVPVFDGVAAATRLAEALGPLSH' A
#
# COMPACT_ATOMS: atom_id res chain seq x y z
N MET A 1 0.86 -3.02 12.62
CA MET A 1 1.65 -3.31 11.39
C MET A 1 1.51 -4.79 11.12
N TYR A 2 1.08 -5.16 9.92
CA TYR A 2 0.80 -6.56 9.55
C TYR A 2 1.81 -7.03 8.51
N ALA A 3 2.32 -8.25 8.67
CA ALA A 3 3.09 -8.93 7.64
C ALA A 3 2.14 -9.74 6.75
N CYS A 4 2.35 -9.69 5.43
CA CYS A 4 1.61 -10.54 4.49
C CYS A 4 2.24 -11.92 4.31
N ASP A 5 3.43 -12.14 4.86
CA ASP A 5 4.19 -13.39 4.75
C ASP A 5 4.42 -13.86 3.29
N ILE A 6 4.41 -12.93 2.34
CA ILE A 6 4.71 -13.17 0.92
C ILE A 6 6.11 -12.60 0.61
N PRO A 7 7.04 -13.40 0.04
CA PRO A 7 8.33 -12.89 -0.42
C PRO A 7 8.17 -11.75 -1.42
N VAL A 8 8.97 -10.69 -1.29
CA VAL A 8 8.89 -9.49 -2.14
C VAL A 8 9.01 -9.81 -3.63
N LEU A 9 9.92 -10.72 -4.02
CA LEU A 9 10.06 -11.14 -5.41
C LEU A 9 8.78 -11.78 -5.98
N ARG A 10 8.01 -12.48 -5.13
CA ARG A 10 6.73 -13.07 -5.52
C ARG A 10 5.64 -12.01 -5.64
N ILE A 11 5.63 -11.01 -4.75
CA ILE A 11 4.73 -9.87 -4.86
C ILE A 11 4.94 -9.16 -6.20
N ASP A 12 6.19 -8.93 -6.57
CA ASP A 12 6.56 -8.23 -7.80
C ASP A 12 6.19 -9.03 -9.05
N SER A 13 6.50 -10.33 -9.07
CA SER A 13 6.30 -11.20 -10.25
C SER A 13 4.89 -11.76 -10.43
N ASP A 14 4.12 -11.94 -9.35
CA ASP A 14 2.79 -12.58 -9.39
C ASP A 14 1.68 -11.60 -8.97
N PRO A 15 0.85 -11.10 -9.90
CA PRO A 15 -0.26 -10.19 -9.58
C PRO A 15 -1.33 -10.81 -8.70
N ARG A 16 -1.44 -12.14 -8.64
CA ARG A 16 -2.41 -12.83 -7.78
C ARG A 16 -2.10 -12.68 -6.29
N THR A 17 -0.90 -12.19 -5.95
CA THR A 17 -0.57 -11.84 -4.56
C THR A 17 -1.45 -10.71 -4.01
N ILE A 18 -2.16 -9.96 -4.85
CA ILE A 18 -3.11 -8.96 -4.40
C ILE A 18 -4.23 -9.53 -3.54
N ASP A 19 -4.66 -10.77 -3.80
CA ASP A 19 -5.80 -11.38 -3.11
C ASP A 19 -5.51 -11.61 -1.61
N PRO A 20 -4.45 -12.37 -1.23
CA PRO A 20 -4.10 -12.54 0.18
C PRO A 20 -3.67 -11.23 0.86
N ILE A 21 -3.06 -10.29 0.13
CA ILE A 21 -2.75 -8.95 0.67
C ILE A 21 -4.05 -8.20 1.00
N GLY A 22 -5.04 -8.25 0.11
CA GLY A 22 -6.34 -7.63 0.32
C GLY A 22 -7.11 -8.22 1.49
N GLU A 23 -7.11 -9.54 1.64
CA GLU A 23 -7.72 -10.22 2.81
C GLU A 23 -7.09 -9.78 4.13
N LEU A 24 -5.76 -9.63 4.15
CA LEU A 24 -5.05 -9.11 5.30
C LEU A 24 -5.43 -7.65 5.59
N CYS A 25 -5.54 -6.81 4.56
CA CYS A 25 -5.98 -5.43 4.70
C CYS A 25 -7.42 -5.33 5.26
N GLU A 26 -8.35 -6.14 4.76
CA GLU A 26 -9.73 -6.20 5.28
C GLU A 26 -9.76 -6.57 6.77
N ARG A 27 -8.92 -7.54 7.16
CA ARG A 27 -8.74 -7.90 8.57
C ARG A 27 -8.18 -6.76 9.40
N ALA A 28 -7.10 -6.12 8.95
CA ALA A 28 -6.51 -4.99 9.64
C ALA A 28 -7.50 -3.83 9.83
N LEU A 29 -8.30 -3.51 8.81
CA LEU A 29 -9.33 -2.46 8.91
C LEU A 29 -10.37 -2.77 9.99
N ARG A 30 -10.86 -4.02 10.01
CA ARG A 30 -11.88 -4.46 10.97
C ARG A 30 -11.35 -4.59 12.39
N GLU A 31 -10.17 -5.19 12.57
CA GLU A 31 -9.58 -5.50 13.88
C GLU A 31 -9.04 -4.24 14.56
N ASP A 32 -8.44 -3.32 13.81
CA ASP A 32 -7.84 -2.10 14.36
C ASP A 32 -8.82 -0.91 14.38
N GLY A 33 -9.99 -1.02 13.73
CA GLY A 33 -10.87 0.12 13.48
C GLY A 33 -10.24 1.18 12.58
N SER A 34 -9.27 0.79 11.75
CA SER A 34 -8.55 1.67 10.84
C SER A 34 -9.44 2.17 9.70
N ARG A 35 -9.19 3.38 9.21
CA ARG A 35 -9.94 4.01 8.11
C ARG A 35 -9.12 4.20 6.83
N SER A 36 -7.94 3.61 6.78
CA SER A 36 -7.01 3.68 5.66
C SER A 36 -5.93 2.60 5.77
N ILE A 37 -5.25 2.30 4.67
CA ILE A 37 -4.11 1.38 4.61
C ILE A 37 -2.87 2.12 4.08
N VAL A 38 -1.71 1.81 4.64
CA VAL A 38 -0.40 2.20 4.10
C VAL A 38 0.36 0.94 3.70
N LEU A 39 0.72 0.84 2.42
CA LEU A 39 1.46 -0.31 1.90
C LEU A 39 2.94 -0.23 2.31
N GLY A 40 3.44 -1.30 2.91
CA GLY A 40 4.76 -1.34 3.53
C GLY A 40 5.93 -1.65 2.58
N CYS A 41 5.69 -1.92 1.30
CA CYS A 41 6.74 -2.31 0.36
C CYS A 41 6.51 -1.67 -1.02
N ALA A 42 7.60 -1.23 -1.67
CA ALA A 42 7.55 -0.65 -3.02
C ALA A 42 6.96 -1.62 -4.07
N ALA A 43 7.21 -2.93 -3.95
CA ALA A 43 6.65 -3.94 -4.85
C ALA A 43 5.10 -3.99 -4.81
N MET A 44 4.49 -3.48 -3.74
CA MET A 44 3.03 -3.38 -3.60
C MET A 44 2.45 -2.11 -4.21
N ALA A 45 3.26 -1.15 -4.67
CA ALA A 45 2.76 0.16 -5.12
C ALA A 45 1.68 0.05 -6.22
N ARG A 46 1.84 -0.91 -7.14
CA ARG A 46 0.86 -1.20 -8.20
C ARG A 46 -0.50 -1.68 -7.69
N PHE A 47 -0.59 -2.14 -6.44
CA PHE A 47 -1.83 -2.61 -5.82
C PHE A 47 -2.62 -1.50 -5.13
N ALA A 48 -2.07 -0.30 -4.94
CA ALA A 48 -2.76 0.78 -4.22
C ALA A 48 -4.12 1.15 -4.84
N GLY A 49 -4.18 1.28 -6.17
CA GLY A 49 -5.43 1.56 -6.89
C GLY A 49 -6.47 0.44 -6.73
N PRO A 50 -6.15 -0.79 -7.14
CA PRO A 50 -7.09 -1.91 -7.02
C PRO A 50 -7.50 -2.23 -5.58
N LEU A 51 -6.59 -2.13 -4.61
CA LEU A 51 -6.93 -2.31 -3.19
C LEU A 51 -7.83 -1.18 -2.68
N ARG A 52 -7.63 0.06 -3.11
CA ARG A 52 -8.54 1.16 -2.76
C ARG A 52 -9.95 0.91 -3.28
N GLU A 53 -10.09 0.43 -4.51
CA GLU A 53 -11.38 0.07 -5.10
C GLU A 53 -12.04 -1.09 -4.33
N ARG A 54 -11.26 -2.13 -4.01
CA ARG A 54 -11.73 -3.29 -3.24
C ARG A 54 -12.15 -2.93 -1.81
N LEU A 55 -11.35 -2.15 -1.10
CA LEU A 55 -11.51 -1.90 0.34
C LEU A 55 -12.44 -0.72 0.66
N GLY A 56 -12.71 0.16 -0.30
CA GLY A 56 -13.55 1.33 -0.11
C GLY A 56 -12.95 2.41 0.81
N VAL A 57 -11.67 2.30 1.16
CA VAL A 57 -10.94 3.26 2.02
C VAL A 57 -9.66 3.73 1.32
N PRO A 58 -9.08 4.88 1.72
CA PRO A 58 -7.80 5.32 1.19
C PRO A 58 -6.70 4.26 1.38
N VAL A 59 -5.95 3.99 0.31
CA VAL A 59 -4.77 3.14 0.31
C VAL A 59 -3.60 3.96 -0.22
N PHE A 60 -2.54 4.08 0.58
CA PHE A 60 -1.35 4.87 0.27
C PHE A 60 -0.17 3.95 -0.03
N ASP A 61 0.51 4.14 -1.16
CA ASP A 61 1.83 3.56 -1.39
C ASP A 61 2.92 4.56 -0.99
N GLY A 62 3.96 4.06 -0.31
CA GLY A 62 5.06 4.90 0.17
C GLY A 62 5.89 5.53 -0.94
N VAL A 63 5.90 4.95 -2.15
CA VAL A 63 6.74 5.43 -3.27
C VAL A 63 6.15 6.73 -3.83
N ALA A 64 4.91 6.72 -4.28
CA ALA A 64 4.24 7.91 -4.79
C ALA A 64 4.09 9.00 -3.72
N ALA A 65 3.85 8.60 -2.45
CA ALA A 65 3.82 9.55 -1.34
C ALA A 65 5.18 10.25 -1.16
N ALA A 66 6.28 9.50 -1.16
CA ALA A 66 7.63 10.05 -1.03
C ALA A 66 8.00 10.95 -2.23
N THR A 67 7.69 10.53 -3.47
CA THR A 67 7.94 11.34 -4.67
C THR A 67 7.21 12.68 -4.59
N ARG A 68 5.91 12.68 -4.27
CA ARG A 68 5.13 13.92 -4.14
C ARG A 68 5.61 14.81 -3.01
N LEU A 69 6.05 14.22 -1.91
CA LEU A 69 6.63 14.99 -0.80
C LEU A 69 7.94 15.66 -1.23
N ALA A 70 8.82 14.93 -1.92
CA ALA A 70 10.07 15.49 -2.43
C ALA A 70 9.82 16.64 -3.43
N GLU A 71 8.87 16.47 -4.35
CA GLU A 71 8.47 17.52 -5.30
C GLU A 71 7.89 18.76 -4.60
N ALA A 72 7.07 18.57 -3.55
CA ALA A 72 6.50 19.68 -2.79
C ALA A 72 7.54 20.45 -1.96
N LEU A 73 8.57 19.76 -1.47
CA LEU A 73 9.65 20.35 -0.67
C LEU A 73 10.76 20.98 -1.53
N GLY A 74 10.96 20.52 -2.77
CA GLY A 74 12.00 21.05 -3.66
C GLY A 74 11.98 22.59 -3.84
N PRO A 75 10.81 23.23 -4.01
CA PRO A 75 10.71 24.69 -4.06
C PRO A 75 11.09 25.42 -2.76
N LEU A 76 11.20 24.72 -1.63
CA LEU A 76 11.56 25.32 -0.32
C LEU A 76 13.04 25.17 0.02
N SER A 77 13.83 24.50 -0.82
CA SER A 77 15.22 24.16 -0.52
C SER A 77 16.26 25.19 -1.01
N HIS A 78 15.85 26.44 -1.25
CA HIS A 78 16.73 27.55 -1.65
C HIS A 78 16.49 28.80 -0.82
#